data_AF-A0A951P2X5-F1
#
_entry.id   AF-A0A951P2X5-F1
#
_cell.length_a   1.000
_cell.length_b   1.000
_cell.length_c   1.000
_cell.angle_alpha   90.00
_cell.angle_beta   90.00
_cell.angle_gamma   90.00
#
_symmetry.space_group_name_H-M   'P 1'
#
loop_
_entity.id
_entity.type
_entity.pdbx_description
1 polymer ?
#
loop_
_entity_poly.entity_id
_entity_poly.type
_entity_poly.pdbx_seq_one_letter_code
_entity_poly.pdbx_strand_id
1 'polypeptide(L)'
;MELDGYNQDLKIAFEYQGEYHYMEVPIHQQSRTLEEIQQTDKLKKDLCQRHGVTLIQVPYWEKGSKKFIVEGLEAAGRMSA
;
A
#
# COMPACT_ATOMS: atom_id res chain seq x y z
N MET A 1 -10.55 -7.97 3.72
CA MET A 1 -9.33 -7.18 3.46
C MET A 1 -9.74 -6.07 2.53
N GLU A 2 -9.66 -4.83 2.99
CA GLU A 2 -9.98 -3.65 2.18
C GLU A 2 -8.67 -2.95 1.77
N LEU A 3 -8.67 -2.44 0.54
CA LEU A 3 -7.60 -1.68 -0.10
C LEU A 3 -8.25 -0.40 -0.64
N ASP A 4 -7.51 0.71 -0.67
CA ASP A 4 -8.06 2.01 -1.08
C ASP A 4 -8.41 2.04 -2.58
N GLY A 5 -7.75 1.19 -3.38
CA GLY A 5 -8.09 0.99 -4.78
C GLY A 5 -7.60 -0.34 -5.34
N TYR A 6 -8.29 -0.85 -6.35
CA TYR A 6 -7.90 -2.04 -7.08
C TYR A 6 -8.30 -1.95 -8.56
N ASN A 7 -7.34 -2.27 -9.44
CA ASN A 7 -7.53 -2.42 -10.87
C ASN A 7 -7.36 -3.89 -11.24
N GLN A 8 -8.46 -4.52 -11.67
CA GLN A 8 -8.50 -5.94 -11.98
C GLN A 8 -7.73 -6.31 -13.25
N ASP A 9 -7.76 -5.47 -14.28
CA ASP A 9 -7.12 -5.72 -15.57
C ASP A 9 -5.59 -5.67 -15.43
N LEU A 10 -5.11 -4.69 -14.68
CA LEU A 10 -3.69 -4.51 -14.39
C LEU A 10 -3.19 -5.40 -13.24
N LYS A 11 -4.10 -6.02 -12.47
CA LYS A 11 -3.76 -6.72 -11.23
C LYS A 11 -2.95 -5.83 -10.29
N ILE A 12 -3.39 -4.59 -10.10
CA ILE A 12 -2.72 -3.61 -9.24
C ILE A 12 -3.68 -3.16 -8.16
N ALA A 13 -3.22 -3.14 -6.93
CA ALA A 13 -3.89 -2.52 -5.80
C ALA A 13 -3.10 -1.32 -5.28
N PHE A 14 -3.79 -0.37 -4.65
CA PHE A 14 -3.19 0.81 -4.05
C PHE A 14 -3.66 0.97 -2.62
N GLU A 15 -2.76 1.45 -1.77
CA GLU A 15 -3.04 1.73 -0.36
C GLU A 15 -2.25 2.97 0.09
N TYR A 16 -2.92 3.91 0.74
CA TYR A 16 -2.31 5.09 1.31
C TYR A 16 -1.92 4.82 2.77
N GLN A 17 -0.63 4.88 3.06
CA GLN A 17 -0.10 4.64 4.40
C GLN A 17 0.05 5.96 5.15
N GLY A 18 -0.91 6.24 6.03
CA GLY A 18 -0.90 7.38 6.96
C GLY A 18 0.27 7.34 7.96
N GLU A 19 0.45 8.42 8.72
CA GLU A 19 1.50 8.58 9.74
C GLU A 19 1.58 7.39 10.73
N TYR A 20 0.42 6.85 11.12
CA TYR A 20 0.27 5.73 12.03
C TYR A 20 0.90 4.42 11.57
N HIS A 21 1.18 4.26 10.27
CA HIS A 21 1.87 3.07 9.74
C HIS A 21 3.37 3.08 10.04
N TYR A 22 3.93 4.23 10.37
CA TYR A 22 5.38 4.44 10.47
C TYR A 22 5.85 4.85 11.86
N MET A 23 4.99 5.48 12.65
CA MET A 23 5.34 5.93 13.99
C MET A 23 4.20 5.71 14.97
N GLU A 24 4.56 5.46 16.24
CA GLU A 24 3.61 5.49 17.34
C GLU A 24 3.16 6.93 17.52
N VAL A 25 1.97 7.23 17.01
CA VAL A 25 1.35 8.53 17.23
C VAL A 25 0.46 8.41 18.47
N PRO A 26 0.69 9.20 19.52
CA PRO A 26 -0.10 9.15 20.74
C PRO A 26 -1.49 9.75 20.50
N ILE A 27 -2.42 8.98 19.92
CA ILE A 27 -3.85 9.30 19.98
C ILE A 27 -4.46 8.52 21.13
N HIS A 28 -5.12 9.24 22.04
CA HIS A 28 -5.91 8.69 23.14
C HIS A 28 -7.06 7.73 22.74
N GLN A 29 -7.29 7.44 21.45
CA GLN A 29 -8.46 6.68 20.98
C GLN A 29 -8.17 5.55 19.99
N GLN A 30 -6.92 5.29 19.60
CA GLN A 30 -6.63 4.19 18.67
C GLN A 30 -6.33 2.89 19.41
N SER A 31 -7.07 1.85 19.04
CA SER A 31 -7.05 0.53 19.69
C SER A 31 -5.95 -0.41 19.16
N ARG A 32 -5.12 0.03 18.22
CA ARG A 32 -4.09 -0.79 17.59
C ARG A 32 -2.72 -0.15 17.75
N THR A 33 -1.75 -0.97 18.11
CA THR A 33 -0.33 -0.65 18.21
C THR A 33 0.30 -0.53 16.81
N LEU A 34 1.45 0.15 16.72
CA LEU A 34 2.23 0.24 15.48
C LEU A 34 2.60 -1.15 14.95
N GLU A 35 2.94 -2.09 15.84
CA GLU A 35 3.27 -3.46 15.47
C GLU A 35 2.09 -4.18 14.80
N GLU A 36 0.88 -4.08 15.35
CA GLU A 36 -0.32 -4.69 14.77
C GLU A 36 -0.65 -4.12 13.39
N ILE A 37 -0.42 -2.82 13.19
CA ILE A 37 -0.58 -2.16 11.88
C ILE A 37 0.43 -2.73 10.89
N GLN A 38 1.72 -2.79 11.24
CA GLN A 38 2.77 -3.31 10.38
C GLN A 38 2.59 -4.80 10.04
N GLN A 39 2.12 -5.62 11.00
CA GLN A 39 1.78 -7.01 10.76
C GLN A 39 0.62 -7.15 9.78
N THR A 40 -0.40 -6.29 9.90
CA THR A 40 -1.53 -6.26 8.96
C THR A 40 -1.06 -5.88 7.55
N ASP A 41 -0.23 -4.86 7.42
CA ASP A 41 0.32 -4.43 6.12
C ASP A 41 1.14 -5.54 5.45
N LYS A 42 1.96 -6.25 6.24
CA LYS A 42 2.72 -7.41 5.76
C LYS A 42 1.78 -8.50 5.24
N LEU A 43 0.71 -8.83 5.99
CA LEU A 43 -0.26 -9.83 5.56
C LEU A 43 -0.96 -9.42 4.25
N LYS A 44 -1.32 -8.14 4.10
CA LYS A 44 -1.91 -7.62 2.85
C LYS A 44 -0.97 -7.80 1.67
N LYS A 45 0.30 -7.42 1.84
CA LYS A 45 1.34 -7.58 0.82
C LYS A 45 1.54 -9.04 0.41
N ASP A 46 1.63 -9.94 1.39
CA ASP A 46 1.79 -11.38 1.14
C ASP A 46 0.58 -11.96 0.39
N LEU A 47 -0.63 -11.56 0.76
CA LEU A 47 -1.86 -11.99 0.07
C LEU A 47 -1.91 -11.46 -1.37
N CYS A 48 -1.62 -10.17 -1.59
CA CYS A 48 -1.53 -9.60 -2.93
C CYS A 48 -0.52 -10.36 -3.79
N GLN A 49 0.68 -10.63 -3.27
CA GLN A 49 1.70 -11.40 -3.98
C GLN A 49 1.22 -12.82 -4.33
N ARG A 50 0.58 -13.54 -3.41
CA ARG A 50 0.02 -14.89 -3.68
C ARG A 50 -1.04 -14.89 -4.77
N HIS A 51 -1.79 -13.79 -4.92
CA HIS A 51 -2.82 -13.63 -5.93
C HIS A 51 -2.30 -13.01 -7.24
N GLY A 52 -0.99 -12.79 -7.38
CA GLY A 52 -0.40 -12.16 -8.56
C GLY A 52 -0.82 -10.69 -8.72
N VAL A 53 -1.14 -10.03 -7.62
CA VAL A 53 -1.52 -8.62 -7.55
C VAL A 53 -0.34 -7.81 -7.05
N THR A 54 0.05 -6.77 -7.79
CA THR A 54 1.05 -5.79 -7.34
C THR A 54 0.36 -4.81 -6.39
N LEU A 55 0.78 -4.77 -5.13
CA LEU A 55 0.31 -3.79 -4.15
C LEU A 55 1.27 -2.59 -4.11
N ILE A 56 0.75 -1.41 -4.43
CA ILE A 56 1.48 -0.14 -4.39
C ILE A 56 1.06 0.59 -3.11
N GLN A 57 1.99 0.69 -2.15
CA GLN A 57 1.77 1.39 -0.90
C GLN A 57 2.38 2.79 -0.97
N VAL A 58 1.54 3.82 -0.88
CA VAL A 58 1.94 5.22 -1.02
C VAL A 58 2.10 5.83 0.38
N PRO A 59 3.32 6.19 0.81
CA PRO A 59 3.52 6.82 2.12
C PRO A 59 2.90 8.22 2.19
N TYR A 60 2.44 8.63 3.37
CA TYR A 60 1.79 9.92 3.59
C TYR A 60 2.65 11.15 3.25
N TRP A 61 3.97 11.03 3.34
CA TRP A 61 4.89 12.12 3.01
C TRP A 61 5.10 12.30 1.50
N GLU A 62 4.60 11.38 0.67
CA GLU A 62 4.75 11.44 -0.77
C GLU A 62 3.79 12.48 -1.38
N LYS A 63 4.32 13.64 -1.76
CA LYS A 63 3.54 14.75 -2.35
C LYS A 63 3.25 14.56 -3.84
N GLY A 64 3.82 13.54 -4.48
CA GLY A 64 3.71 13.29 -5.92
C GLY A 64 3.24 11.87 -6.26
N SER A 65 1.94 11.60 -6.15
CA SER A 65 1.32 10.29 -6.44
C SER A 65 1.65 9.72 -7.83
N LYS A 66 1.93 10.59 -8.81
CA LYS A 66 2.17 10.18 -10.20
C LYS A 66 3.47 9.37 -10.37
N LYS A 67 4.54 9.73 -9.68
CA LYS A 67 5.84 9.04 -9.78
C LYS A 67 5.72 7.61 -9.25
N PHE A 68 5.12 7.45 -8.07
CA PHE A 68 4.96 6.16 -7.41
C PHE A 68 4.06 5.20 -8.20
N ILE A 69 3.02 5.74 -8.83
CA ILE A 69 2.12 4.96 -9.71
C ILE A 69 2.86 4.53 -10.98
N VAL A 70 3.62 5.44 -11.63
CA VAL A 70 4.38 5.13 -12.85
C VAL A 70 5.48 4.10 -12.58
N GLU A 71 6.29 4.30 -11.53
CA GLU A 71 7.33 3.34 -11.14
C GLU A 71 6.72 1.98 -10.75
N GLY A 72 5.56 1.97 -10.07
CA GLY A 72 4.85 0.73 -9.74
C GLY A 72 4.30 0.00 -10.97
N LEU A 73 3.85 0.74 -11.99
CA LEU A 73 3.41 0.18 -13.27
C LEU A 73 4.58 -0.37 -14.10
N GLU A 74 5.71 0.33 -14.12
CA GLU A 74 6.95 -0.11 -14.77
C GLU A 74 7.50 -1.38 -14.11
N ALA A 75 7.61 -1.40 -12.78
CA ALA A 75 8.08 -2.55 -12.02
C ALA A 75 7.18 -3.78 -12.20
N ALA A 76 5.88 -3.57 -12.44
CA ALA A 76 4.92 -4.63 -12.77
C ALA A 76 4.99 -5.10 -14.23
N GLY A 77 5.83 -4.48 -15.08
CA GLY A 77 5.94 -4.78 -16.51
C GLY A 77 4.70 -4.40 -17.31
N ARG A 78 3.91 -3.43 -16.81
CA ARG A 78 2.60 -3.05 -17.36
C ARG A 78 2.64 -1.76 -18.20
N MET A 79 3.82 -1.19 -18.43
CA MET A 79 4.02 -0.03 -19.29
C MET A 79 4.73 -0.46 -20.57
N SER A 80 4.04 -0.32 -21.70
CA SER A 80 4.64 -0.41 -23.03
C SER A 80 5.33 0.92 -23.36
N ALA A 81 6.59 0.83 -23.83
CA ALA A 81 7.36 1.97 -24.34
C ALA A 81 6.62 2.79 -25.39
#